data_AF-A0A9Q4CB97-F1
#
_entry.id   AF-A0A9Q4CB97-F1
#
_cell.length_a   1.000
_cell.length_b   1.000
_cell.length_c   1.000
_cell.angle_alpha   90.00
_cell.angle_beta   90.00
_cell.angle_gamma   90.00
#
_symmetry.space_group_name_H-M   'P 1'
#
loop_
_entity.id
_entity.type
_entity.pdbx_description
1 polymer ?
#
loop_
_entity_poly.entity_id
_entity_poly.type
_entity_poly.pdbx_seq_one_letter_code
_entity_poly.pdbx_strand_id
1 'polypeptide(L)'
;MANTFAKGWKYLMASLDKKIDDNADPKVQIQQAAAAAKQQHADIASHAASVIGTRSQLEMKLNRLLADKNNLEDQARTSLRAADAATEAGETARAAEQMAAAEVLSTRLVAVENQIEETTALHGRAVEAAEQAEAQVRESEARLREQLDQIEKLRAQVDQTAMRETVNDAADPMDGIGDPDSAVPTLDAVRAKIERRYAEALGSQELLETSVAERMTEIRDTGLDMKAAARLEQIRAEMRKPEITDGSGD
;
A
#
# COMPACT_ATOMS: atom_id res chain seq x y z
N MET A 1 49.65 30.18 -5.77
CA MET A 1 48.73 30.96 -6.64
C MET A 1 47.65 30.02 -7.18
N ALA A 2 46.55 30.55 -7.72
CA ALA A 2 45.33 29.76 -7.95
C ALA A 2 45.36 28.93 -9.26
N ASN A 3 44.87 27.68 -9.19
CA ASN A 3 44.56 26.88 -10.36
C ASN A 3 43.29 27.42 -11.07
N THR A 4 43.48 28.42 -11.93
CA THR A 4 42.44 28.95 -12.83
C THR A 4 42.11 27.97 -13.96
N PHE A 5 43.12 27.29 -14.51
CA PHE A 5 43.00 26.37 -15.64
C PHE A 5 42.02 25.21 -15.38
N ALA A 6 42.14 24.55 -14.23
CA ALA A 6 41.26 23.44 -13.84
C ALA A 6 39.78 23.87 -13.67
N LYS A 7 39.52 25.13 -13.31
CA LYS A 7 38.16 25.68 -13.24
C LYS A 7 37.58 25.88 -14.65
N GLY A 8 38.39 26.39 -15.59
CA GLY A 8 38.00 26.52 -16.99
C GLY A 8 37.55 25.19 -17.61
N TRP A 9 38.30 24.11 -17.38
CA TRP A 9 37.93 22.79 -17.90
C TRP A 9 36.63 22.23 -17.29
N LYS A 10 36.38 22.47 -15.99
CA LYS A 10 35.12 22.08 -15.35
C LYS A 10 33.92 22.84 -15.91
N TYR A 11 34.07 24.14 -16.21
CA TYR A 11 33.02 24.90 -16.88
C TYR A 11 32.84 24.51 -18.35
N LEU A 12 33.92 24.15 -19.06
CA LEU A 12 33.84 23.67 -20.44
C LEU A 12 33.04 22.35 -20.53
N MET A 13 33.38 21.36 -19.70
CA MET A 13 32.61 20.11 -19.61
C MET A 13 31.16 20.35 -19.17
N ALA A 14 30.93 21.15 -18.12
CA ALA A 14 29.56 21.48 -17.71
C ALA A 14 28.76 22.26 -18.77
N SER A 15 29.42 22.99 -19.67
CA SER A 15 28.79 23.64 -20.83
C SER A 15 28.57 22.73 -22.04
N LEU A 16 29.27 21.58 -22.09
CA LEU A 16 29.07 20.51 -23.06
C LEU A 16 27.95 19.58 -22.61
N ASP A 17 28.04 19.01 -21.40
CA ASP A 17 26.98 18.18 -20.80
C ASP A 17 25.63 18.90 -20.89
N LYS A 18 25.58 20.16 -20.43
CA LYS A 18 24.36 20.95 -20.48
C LYS A 18 23.85 21.23 -21.90
N LYS A 19 24.73 21.40 -22.90
CA LYS A 19 24.32 21.61 -24.30
C LYS A 19 23.95 20.32 -25.03
N ILE A 20 24.38 19.16 -24.53
CA ILE A 20 23.95 17.85 -25.03
C ILE A 20 22.54 17.55 -24.51
N ASP A 21 22.25 17.89 -23.25
CA ASP A 21 20.92 17.74 -22.63
C ASP A 21 19.92 18.78 -23.18
N ASP A 22 20.30 20.08 -23.23
CA ASP A 22 19.49 21.17 -23.81
C ASP A 22 19.24 21.00 -25.34
N ASN A 23 19.86 20.01 -26.01
CA ASN A 23 19.71 19.71 -27.45
C ASN A 23 19.53 18.19 -27.72
N ALA A 24 18.90 17.46 -26.81
CA ALA A 24 18.54 16.06 -27.05
C ALA A 24 17.56 15.92 -28.22
N ASP A 25 17.83 15.00 -29.17
CA ASP A 25 16.93 14.63 -30.27
C ASP A 25 15.48 14.43 -29.74
N PRO A 26 14.44 15.04 -30.34
CA PRO A 26 13.05 14.82 -29.93
C PRO A 26 12.67 13.34 -29.78
N LYS A 27 13.26 12.43 -30.57
CA LYS A 27 13.07 10.98 -30.44
C LYS A 27 13.58 10.43 -29.10
N VAL A 28 14.67 10.98 -28.55
CA VAL A 28 15.20 10.63 -27.22
C VAL A 28 14.28 11.17 -26.14
N GLN A 29 13.82 12.42 -26.26
CA GLN A 29 12.88 13.02 -25.29
C GLN A 29 11.55 12.24 -25.23
N ILE A 30 11.01 11.84 -26.39
CA ILE A 30 9.80 11.00 -26.51
C ILE A 30 10.02 9.61 -25.87
N GLN A 31 11.21 9.01 -26.03
CA GLN A 31 11.56 7.74 -25.35
C GLN A 31 11.67 7.90 -23.83
N GLN A 32 12.29 8.99 -23.35
CA GLN A 32 12.37 9.30 -21.93
C GLN A 32 10.98 9.52 -21.31
N ALA A 33 10.08 10.25 -21.99
CA ALA A 33 8.69 10.41 -21.58
C ALA A 33 7.94 9.07 -21.50
N ALA A 34 8.14 8.18 -22.49
CA ALA A 34 7.55 6.83 -22.50
C ALA A 34 8.07 5.94 -21.37
N ALA A 35 9.34 6.08 -20.99
CA ALA A 35 9.93 5.39 -19.86
C ALA A 35 9.40 5.94 -18.52
N ALA A 36 9.32 7.27 -18.37
CA ALA A 36 8.82 7.94 -17.16
C ALA A 36 7.35 7.61 -16.89
N ALA A 37 6.49 7.63 -17.91
CA ALA A 37 5.07 7.24 -17.79
C ALA A 37 4.92 5.78 -17.32
N LYS A 38 5.71 4.86 -17.89
CA LYS A 38 5.73 3.44 -17.48
C LYS A 38 6.25 3.25 -16.06
N GLN A 39 7.27 4.01 -15.66
CA GLN A 39 7.79 3.97 -14.29
C GLN A 39 6.75 4.46 -13.28
N GLN A 40 6.09 5.60 -13.55
CA GLN A 40 5.04 6.13 -12.68
C GLN A 40 3.90 5.12 -12.47
N HIS A 41 3.50 4.39 -13.51
CA HIS A 41 2.53 3.30 -13.39
C HIS A 41 3.06 2.12 -12.56
N ALA A 42 4.31 1.71 -12.78
CA ALA A 42 4.95 0.63 -12.03
C ALA A 42 5.08 0.96 -10.53
N ASP A 43 5.37 2.22 -10.18
CA ASP A 43 5.45 2.69 -8.79
C ASP A 43 4.08 2.62 -8.10
N ILE A 44 3.02 3.07 -8.78
CA ILE A 44 1.62 2.98 -8.29
C ILE A 44 1.20 1.51 -8.13
N ALA A 45 1.52 0.64 -9.10
CA ALA A 45 1.24 -0.79 -9.02
C ALA A 45 2.03 -1.49 -7.89
N SER A 46 3.28 -1.08 -7.65
CA SER A 46 4.12 -1.59 -6.56
C SER A 46 3.55 -1.20 -5.19
N HIS A 47 3.13 0.06 -5.03
CA HIS A 47 2.45 0.52 -3.81
C HIS A 47 1.15 -0.25 -3.56
N ALA A 48 0.30 -0.40 -4.59
CA ALA A 48 -0.94 -1.16 -4.49
C ALA A 48 -0.71 -2.62 -4.10
N ALA A 49 0.30 -3.29 -4.68
CA ALA A 49 0.67 -4.66 -4.32
C ALA A 49 1.06 -4.79 -2.83
N SER A 50 1.73 -3.77 -2.26
CA SER A 50 2.05 -3.74 -0.82
C SER A 50 0.81 -3.59 0.06
N VAL A 51 -0.16 -2.76 -0.34
CA VAL A 51 -1.42 -2.55 0.40
C VAL A 51 -2.30 -3.81 0.34
N ILE A 52 -2.48 -4.38 -0.86
CA ILE A 52 -3.21 -5.63 -1.08
C ILE A 52 -2.55 -6.80 -0.32
N GLY A 53 -1.21 -6.86 -0.31
CA GLY A 53 -0.46 -7.83 0.48
C GLY A 53 -0.73 -7.70 1.98
N THR A 54 -0.84 -6.48 2.50
CA THR A 54 -1.18 -6.21 3.90
C THR A 54 -2.60 -6.67 4.24
N ARG A 55 -3.58 -6.42 3.37
CA ARG A 55 -4.96 -6.93 3.49
C ARG A 55 -4.97 -8.45 3.65
N SER A 56 -4.37 -9.19 2.72
CA SER A 56 -4.41 -10.65 2.77
C SER A 56 -3.49 -11.27 3.84
N GLN A 57 -2.49 -10.54 4.37
CA GLN A 57 -1.80 -10.94 5.60
C GLN A 57 -2.74 -10.88 6.83
N LEU A 58 -3.55 -9.82 6.95
CA LEU A 58 -4.54 -9.68 8.02
C LEU A 58 -5.67 -10.72 7.90
N GLU A 59 -6.14 -10.98 6.68
CA GLU A 59 -7.09 -12.05 6.34
C GLU A 59 -6.58 -13.44 6.79
N MET A 60 -5.34 -13.78 6.43
CA MET A 60 -4.70 -15.02 6.88
C MET A 60 -4.46 -15.06 8.39
N LYS A 61 -4.26 -13.93 9.08
CA LYS A 61 -4.17 -13.88 10.54
C LYS A 61 -5.54 -14.15 11.17
N LEU A 62 -6.59 -13.51 10.67
CA LEU A 62 -7.97 -13.66 11.13
C LEU A 62 -8.45 -15.12 11.01
N ASN A 63 -8.19 -15.77 9.87
CA ASN A 63 -8.56 -17.17 9.64
C ASN A 63 -7.85 -18.14 10.61
N ARG A 64 -6.61 -17.86 11.03
CA ARG A 64 -5.91 -18.65 12.06
C ARG A 64 -6.53 -18.45 13.44
N LEU A 65 -6.75 -17.19 13.84
CA LEU A 65 -7.37 -16.85 15.12
C LEU A 65 -8.78 -17.46 15.27
N LEU A 66 -9.57 -17.50 14.19
CA LEU A 66 -10.88 -18.17 14.18
C LEU A 66 -10.78 -19.69 14.39
N ALA A 67 -9.75 -20.34 13.84
CA ALA A 67 -9.50 -21.76 14.09
C ALA A 67 -9.03 -22.01 15.54
N ASP A 68 -8.13 -21.16 16.06
CA ASP A 68 -7.67 -21.22 17.45
C ASP A 68 -8.83 -20.99 18.44
N LYS A 69 -9.73 -20.06 18.14
CA LYS A 69 -10.96 -19.80 18.90
C LYS A 69 -11.82 -21.06 19.00
N ASN A 70 -12.17 -21.68 17.87
CA ASN A 70 -13.03 -22.86 17.86
C ASN A 70 -12.41 -24.03 18.65
N ASN A 71 -11.09 -24.24 18.50
CA ASN A 71 -10.34 -25.26 19.23
C ASN A 71 -10.36 -25.01 20.76
N LEU A 72 -10.24 -23.76 21.20
CA LEU A 72 -10.36 -23.39 22.61
C LEU A 72 -11.79 -23.56 23.15
N GLU A 73 -12.82 -23.27 22.35
CA GLU A 73 -14.22 -23.55 22.72
C GLU A 73 -14.50 -25.04 22.91
N ASP A 74 -14.04 -25.90 21.99
CA ASP A 74 -14.26 -27.34 22.08
C ASP A 74 -13.46 -27.97 23.23
N GLN A 75 -12.26 -27.48 23.51
CA GLN A 75 -11.52 -27.85 24.72
C GLN A 75 -12.26 -27.42 25.99
N ALA A 76 -12.75 -26.17 26.07
CA ALA A 76 -13.48 -25.67 27.24
C ALA A 76 -14.80 -26.44 27.47
N ARG A 77 -15.57 -26.71 26.41
CA ARG A 77 -16.77 -27.57 26.44
C ARG A 77 -16.45 -28.99 26.91
N THR A 78 -15.29 -29.54 26.51
CA THR A 78 -14.85 -30.88 26.92
C THR A 78 -14.46 -30.91 28.41
N SER A 79 -13.70 -29.92 28.90
CA SER A 79 -13.39 -29.80 30.33
C SER A 79 -14.63 -29.58 31.19
N LEU A 80 -15.61 -28.80 30.72
CA LEU A 80 -16.90 -28.65 31.41
C LEU A 80 -17.66 -29.98 31.53
N ARG A 81 -17.84 -30.72 30.43
CA ARG A 81 -18.47 -32.06 30.46
C ARG A 81 -17.74 -33.02 31.40
N ALA A 82 -16.41 -32.95 31.47
CA ALA A 82 -15.61 -33.75 32.39
C ALA A 82 -15.77 -33.32 33.87
N ALA A 83 -15.95 -32.03 34.14
CA ALA A 83 -16.25 -31.51 35.47
C ALA A 83 -17.66 -31.92 35.94
N ASP A 84 -18.65 -31.84 35.06
CA ASP A 84 -20.03 -32.23 35.33
C ASP A 84 -20.11 -33.74 35.65
N ALA A 85 -19.54 -34.59 34.79
CA ALA A 85 -19.49 -36.04 35.02
C ALA A 85 -18.69 -36.44 36.28
N ALA A 86 -17.59 -35.74 36.59
CA ALA A 86 -16.87 -35.94 37.85
C ALA A 86 -17.69 -35.51 39.08
N THR A 87 -18.55 -34.49 38.94
CA THR A 87 -19.47 -34.05 40.00
C THR A 87 -20.56 -35.09 40.23
N GLU A 88 -21.16 -35.63 39.17
CA GLU A 88 -22.14 -36.73 39.23
C GLU A 88 -21.56 -38.00 39.86
N ALA A 89 -20.29 -38.32 39.57
CA ALA A 89 -19.57 -39.44 40.17
C ALA A 89 -19.10 -39.21 41.62
N GLY A 90 -19.25 -37.98 42.16
CA GLY A 90 -18.76 -37.60 43.48
C GLY A 90 -17.23 -37.39 43.58
N GLU A 91 -16.52 -37.37 42.44
CA GLU A 91 -15.08 -37.15 42.33
C GLU A 91 -14.71 -35.65 42.49
N THR A 92 -15.11 -35.06 43.63
CA THR A 92 -15.05 -33.61 43.92
C THR A 92 -13.73 -32.92 43.58
N ALA A 93 -12.58 -33.54 43.89
CA ALA A 93 -11.26 -32.98 43.55
C ALA A 93 -11.05 -32.89 42.02
N ARG A 94 -11.41 -33.94 41.28
CA ARG A 94 -11.30 -34.00 39.82
C ARG A 94 -12.28 -33.03 39.14
N ALA A 95 -13.48 -32.87 39.70
CA ALA A 95 -14.43 -31.87 39.24
C ALA A 95 -13.84 -30.45 39.34
N ALA A 96 -13.21 -30.11 40.47
CA ALA A 96 -12.53 -28.83 40.66
C ALA A 96 -11.35 -28.63 39.69
N GLU A 97 -10.52 -29.67 39.47
CA GLU A 97 -9.44 -29.63 38.48
C GLU A 97 -9.95 -29.34 37.06
N GLN A 98 -11.05 -29.98 36.65
CA GLN A 98 -11.65 -29.78 35.33
C GLN A 98 -12.34 -28.41 35.18
N MET A 99 -12.94 -27.86 36.26
CA MET A 99 -13.45 -26.49 36.25
C MET A 99 -12.31 -25.47 36.11
N ALA A 100 -11.22 -25.62 36.87
CA ALA A 100 -10.04 -24.75 36.75
C ALA A 100 -9.41 -24.83 35.34
N ALA A 101 -9.40 -26.01 34.71
CA ALA A 101 -8.98 -26.15 33.31
C ALA A 101 -9.90 -25.38 32.34
N ALA A 102 -11.23 -25.48 32.52
CA ALA A 102 -12.20 -24.74 31.71
C ALA A 102 -12.09 -23.21 31.89
N GLU A 103 -11.79 -22.74 33.10
CA GLU A 103 -11.53 -21.31 33.41
C GLU A 103 -10.28 -20.82 32.67
N VAL A 104 -9.14 -21.53 32.76
CA VAL A 104 -7.90 -21.18 32.04
C VAL A 104 -8.11 -21.19 30.52
N LEU A 105 -8.87 -22.14 29.99
CA LEU A 105 -9.23 -22.18 28.56
C LEU A 105 -10.13 -21.00 28.17
N SER A 106 -11.09 -20.61 29.01
CA SER A 106 -11.96 -19.45 28.77
C SER A 106 -11.21 -18.12 28.81
N THR A 107 -10.21 -17.98 29.68
CA THR A 107 -9.32 -16.81 29.71
C THR A 107 -8.50 -16.70 28.42
N ARG A 108 -7.99 -17.83 27.90
CA ARG A 108 -7.30 -17.88 26.59
C ARG A 108 -8.23 -17.57 25.43
N LEU A 109 -9.45 -18.11 25.46
CA LEU A 109 -10.49 -17.87 24.45
C LEU A 109 -10.79 -16.37 24.34
N VAL A 110 -11.02 -15.69 25.47
CA VAL A 110 -11.24 -14.24 25.50
C VAL A 110 -10.05 -13.46 24.95
N ALA A 111 -8.80 -13.88 25.23
CA ALA A 111 -7.63 -13.24 24.64
C ALA A 111 -7.63 -13.35 23.09
N VAL A 112 -7.98 -14.53 22.54
CA VAL A 112 -8.12 -14.74 21.09
C VAL A 112 -9.30 -13.96 20.52
N GLU A 113 -10.44 -13.86 21.22
CA GLU A 113 -11.60 -13.09 20.77
C GLU A 113 -11.32 -11.58 20.68
N ASN A 114 -10.60 -11.01 21.66
CA ASN A 114 -10.13 -9.61 21.57
C ASN A 114 -9.15 -9.42 20.38
N GLN A 115 -8.29 -10.40 20.08
CA GLN A 115 -7.39 -10.36 18.92
C GLN A 115 -8.14 -10.50 17.58
N ILE A 116 -9.25 -11.24 17.55
CA ILE A 116 -10.15 -11.34 16.39
C ILE A 116 -10.81 -9.98 16.14
N GLU A 117 -11.33 -9.33 17.19
CA GLU A 117 -11.96 -8.00 17.11
C GLU A 117 -10.97 -6.94 16.55
N GLU A 118 -9.77 -6.86 17.14
CA GLU A 118 -8.69 -5.97 16.67
C GLU A 118 -8.28 -6.27 15.22
N THR A 119 -8.04 -7.55 14.90
CA THR A 119 -7.61 -7.96 13.55
C THR A 119 -8.70 -7.70 12.51
N THR A 120 -9.98 -7.84 12.87
CA THR A 120 -11.11 -7.52 11.99
C THR A 120 -11.20 -6.01 11.72
N ALA A 121 -11.02 -5.17 12.74
CA ALA A 121 -11.00 -3.71 12.58
C ALA A 121 -9.82 -3.23 11.71
N LEU A 122 -8.65 -3.87 11.85
CA LEU A 122 -7.49 -3.61 10.98
C LEU A 122 -7.73 -4.12 9.55
N HIS A 123 -8.32 -5.32 9.40
CA HIS A 123 -8.64 -5.90 8.09
C HIS A 123 -9.62 -5.03 7.30
N GLY A 124 -10.69 -4.51 7.93
CA GLY A 124 -11.64 -3.61 7.26
C GLY A 124 -10.98 -2.37 6.65
N ARG A 125 -10.10 -1.69 7.41
CA ARG A 125 -9.31 -0.55 6.90
C ARG A 125 -8.36 -0.96 5.77
N ALA A 126 -7.81 -2.18 5.82
CA ALA A 126 -6.96 -2.71 4.76
C ALA A 126 -7.73 -3.11 3.49
N VAL A 127 -9.01 -3.49 3.61
CA VAL A 127 -9.93 -3.67 2.46
C VAL A 127 -10.17 -2.32 1.79
N GLU A 128 -10.61 -1.30 2.55
CA GLU A 128 -10.85 0.05 2.03
C GLU A 128 -9.61 0.65 1.34
N ALA A 129 -8.43 0.47 1.94
CA ALA A 129 -7.16 0.93 1.36
C ALA A 129 -6.78 0.14 0.09
N ALA A 130 -7.04 -1.17 0.05
CA ALA A 130 -6.79 -1.99 -1.13
C ALA A 130 -7.72 -1.62 -2.29
N GLU A 131 -9.02 -1.41 -2.04
CA GLU A 131 -9.99 -0.96 -3.06
C GLU A 131 -9.60 0.40 -3.67
N GLN A 132 -9.14 1.34 -2.83
CA GLN A 132 -8.61 2.63 -3.28
C GLN A 132 -7.34 2.46 -4.12
N ALA A 133 -6.42 1.57 -3.74
CA ALA A 133 -5.22 1.30 -4.50
C ALA A 133 -5.51 0.59 -5.84
N GLU A 134 -6.44 -0.37 -5.86
CA GLU A 134 -6.94 -1.03 -7.08
C GLU A 134 -7.67 -0.04 -8.01
N ALA A 135 -8.30 1.01 -7.48
CA ALA A 135 -8.83 2.13 -8.27
C ALA A 135 -7.71 3.00 -8.87
N GLN A 136 -6.71 3.39 -8.06
CA GLN A 136 -5.55 4.17 -8.53
C GLN A 136 -4.73 3.45 -9.61
N VAL A 137 -4.57 2.13 -9.51
CA VAL A 137 -3.91 1.32 -10.56
C VAL A 137 -4.68 1.36 -11.88
N ARG A 138 -6.02 1.18 -11.85
CA ARG A 138 -6.87 1.26 -13.05
C ARG A 138 -6.85 2.65 -13.69
N GLU A 139 -6.90 3.70 -12.88
CA GLU A 139 -6.82 5.09 -13.33
C GLU A 139 -5.42 5.42 -13.91
N SER A 140 -4.36 4.91 -13.27
CA SER A 140 -2.99 5.00 -13.76
C SER A 140 -2.79 4.24 -15.08
N GLU A 141 -3.37 3.06 -15.23
CA GLU A 141 -3.30 2.29 -16.47
C GLU A 141 -4.01 3.02 -17.63
N ALA A 142 -5.18 3.62 -17.37
CA ALA A 142 -5.90 4.43 -18.35
C ALA A 142 -5.06 5.65 -18.79
N ARG A 143 -4.46 6.38 -17.84
CA ARG A 143 -3.53 7.48 -18.14
C ARG A 143 -2.30 7.03 -18.92
N LEU A 144 -1.69 5.89 -18.55
CA LEU A 144 -0.52 5.34 -19.24
C LEU A 144 -0.85 5.01 -20.70
N ARG A 145 -2.00 4.40 -20.98
CA ARG A 145 -2.46 4.11 -22.34
C ARG A 145 -2.61 5.41 -23.14
N GLU A 146 -3.29 6.42 -22.60
CA GLU A 146 -3.45 7.71 -23.26
C GLU A 146 -2.11 8.42 -23.53
N GLN A 147 -1.19 8.41 -22.56
CA GLN A 147 0.14 8.98 -22.70
C GLN A 147 0.94 8.27 -23.81
N LEU A 148 0.88 6.94 -23.88
CA LEU A 148 1.56 6.16 -24.93
C LEU A 148 0.97 6.44 -26.32
N ASP A 149 -0.36 6.55 -26.44
CA ASP A 149 -1.05 6.94 -27.68
C ASP A 149 -0.65 8.36 -28.14
N GLN A 150 -0.41 9.30 -27.22
CA GLN A 150 0.08 10.65 -27.52
C GLN A 150 1.56 10.63 -27.96
N ILE A 151 2.39 9.86 -27.25
CA ILE A 151 3.81 9.64 -27.53
C ILE A 151 4.04 9.01 -28.91
N GLU A 152 3.20 8.05 -29.32
CA GLU A 152 3.27 7.45 -30.66
C GLU A 152 2.94 8.47 -31.76
N LYS A 153 1.92 9.32 -31.56
CA LYS A 153 1.56 10.39 -32.51
C LYS A 153 2.70 11.42 -32.64
N LEU A 154 3.31 11.82 -31.53
CA LEU A 154 4.48 12.72 -31.53
C LEU A 154 5.67 12.07 -32.25
N ARG A 155 5.93 10.78 -32.02
CA ARG A 155 7.00 10.05 -32.71
C ARG A 155 6.78 10.03 -34.23
N ALA A 156 5.57 9.71 -34.68
CA ALA A 156 5.22 9.69 -36.09
C ALA A 156 5.36 11.08 -36.75
N GLN A 157 5.06 12.16 -36.02
CA GLN A 157 5.31 13.53 -36.49
C GLN A 157 6.82 13.83 -36.65
N VAL A 158 7.65 13.46 -35.65
CA VAL A 158 9.11 13.66 -35.71
C VAL A 158 9.76 12.79 -36.80
N ASP A 159 9.29 11.56 -37.01
CA ASP A 159 9.74 10.73 -38.14
C ASP A 159 9.32 11.35 -39.49
N GLN A 160 8.17 12.02 -39.58
CA GLN A 160 7.74 12.74 -40.79
C GLN A 160 8.53 14.05 -41.03
N THR A 161 8.89 14.82 -40.02
CA THR A 161 9.70 16.05 -40.21
C THR A 161 11.13 15.70 -40.60
N ALA A 162 11.75 14.73 -39.94
CA ALA A 162 13.10 14.25 -40.29
C ALA A 162 13.18 13.73 -41.74
N MET A 163 12.12 13.11 -42.25
CA MET A 163 12.05 12.70 -43.66
C MET A 163 11.96 13.89 -44.63
N ARG A 164 11.35 15.01 -44.23
CA ARG A 164 11.30 16.24 -45.05
C ARG A 164 12.63 17.01 -45.00
N GLU A 165 13.23 17.11 -43.82
CA GLU A 165 14.56 17.69 -43.62
C GLU A 165 15.59 16.97 -44.49
N THR A 166 15.70 15.65 -44.39
CA THR A 166 16.65 14.85 -45.20
C THR A 166 16.38 14.89 -46.71
N VAL A 167 15.13 15.11 -47.15
CA VAL A 167 14.81 15.32 -48.58
C VAL A 167 15.17 16.74 -49.04
N ASN A 168 15.00 17.76 -48.18
CA ASN A 168 15.39 19.13 -48.49
C ASN A 168 16.92 19.30 -48.51
N ASP A 169 17.64 18.73 -47.53
CA ASP A 169 19.11 18.70 -47.48
C ASP A 169 19.70 18.01 -48.72
N ALA A 170 19.04 16.97 -49.24
CA ALA A 170 19.41 16.30 -50.48
C ALA A 170 18.99 17.06 -51.75
N ALA A 171 18.16 18.09 -51.62
CA ALA A 171 17.65 18.95 -52.70
C ALA A 171 18.33 20.33 -52.78
N ASP A 172 19.29 20.63 -51.89
CA ASP A 172 20.14 21.83 -51.92
C ASP A 172 21.60 21.56 -52.33
N PRO A 173 21.88 21.20 -53.60
CA PRO A 173 23.21 21.29 -54.18
C PRO A 173 23.44 22.69 -54.76
N MET A 174 23.82 23.63 -53.90
CA MET A 174 24.29 25.01 -54.20
C MET A 174 23.19 26.08 -54.43
N ASP A 175 22.97 26.92 -53.42
CA ASP A 175 23.10 28.37 -53.60
C ASP A 175 23.85 29.00 -52.41
N GLY A 176 24.32 30.26 -52.54
CA GLY A 176 25.30 30.84 -51.63
C GLY A 176 24.97 32.22 -51.06
N ILE A 177 25.30 32.40 -49.78
CA ILE A 177 25.48 33.69 -49.06
C ILE A 177 24.18 34.47 -48.75
N GLY A 178 23.76 34.46 -47.48
CA GLY A 178 22.64 35.29 -46.97
C GLY A 178 22.60 35.42 -45.44
N ASP A 179 22.75 36.66 -44.98
CA ASP A 179 22.85 37.23 -43.60
C ASP A 179 22.01 36.60 -42.43
N PRO A 180 22.43 36.72 -41.14
CA PRO A 180 21.74 36.10 -40.00
C PRO A 180 21.07 37.09 -39.02
N ASP A 181 19.73 37.22 -39.02
CA ASP A 181 18.98 37.69 -37.84
C ASP A 181 17.52 37.18 -37.78
N SER A 182 16.96 37.22 -36.56
CA SER A 182 15.59 36.95 -36.09
C SER A 182 15.36 35.65 -35.29
N ALA A 183 15.31 35.81 -33.96
CA ALA A 183 14.86 34.77 -33.03
C ALA A 183 13.36 34.87 -32.76
N VAL A 184 12.62 33.76 -32.85
CA VAL A 184 11.18 33.69 -32.51
C VAL A 184 10.89 32.45 -31.64
N PRO A 185 10.82 32.58 -30.29
CA PRO A 185 10.46 31.49 -29.40
C PRO A 185 8.96 31.12 -29.47
N THR A 186 8.65 29.82 -29.43
CA THR A 186 7.27 29.31 -29.37
C THR A 186 6.75 29.17 -27.94
N LEU A 187 5.42 29.05 -27.78
CA LEU A 187 4.71 29.33 -26.53
C LEU A 187 4.94 28.32 -25.39
N ASP A 188 5.24 27.04 -25.67
CA ASP A 188 5.35 26.04 -24.59
C ASP A 188 6.59 26.23 -23.68
N ALA A 189 7.63 26.92 -24.16
CA ALA A 189 8.76 27.37 -23.34
C ALA A 189 8.35 28.33 -22.19
N VAL A 190 7.14 28.90 -22.26
CA VAL A 190 6.55 29.72 -21.19
C VAL A 190 5.92 28.85 -20.09
N ARG A 191 5.36 27.68 -20.42
CA ARG A 191 4.60 26.82 -19.48
C ARG A 191 5.51 26.22 -18.40
N ALA A 192 6.55 25.50 -18.79
CA ALA A 192 7.48 24.83 -17.85
C ALA A 192 8.21 25.79 -16.89
N LYS A 193 8.27 27.09 -17.23
CA LYS A 193 8.92 28.14 -16.43
C LYS A 193 8.03 28.68 -15.29
N ILE A 194 6.71 28.45 -15.36
CA ILE A 194 5.73 28.85 -14.33
C ILE A 194 5.69 27.80 -13.23
N GLU A 195 5.51 26.53 -13.60
CA GLU A 195 5.35 25.40 -12.68
C GLU A 195 6.55 25.27 -11.72
N ARG A 196 7.77 25.49 -12.23
CA ARG A 196 9.01 25.44 -11.44
C ARG A 196 9.07 26.46 -10.29
N ARG A 197 8.32 27.57 -10.36
CA ARG A 197 8.24 28.57 -9.28
C ARG A 197 7.17 28.26 -8.23
N TYR A 198 6.23 27.36 -8.53
CA TYR A 198 5.15 27.00 -7.62
C TYR A 198 5.60 25.94 -6.60
N ALA A 199 6.39 24.96 -7.05
CA ALA A 199 6.96 23.92 -6.19
C ALA A 199 8.01 24.45 -5.18
N GLU A 200 8.70 25.54 -5.51
CA GLU A 200 9.76 26.15 -4.70
C GLU A 200 9.23 26.94 -3.46
N ALA A 201 7.89 27.05 -3.32
CA ALA A 201 7.22 27.81 -2.26
C ALA A 201 6.51 26.96 -1.18
N LEU A 202 6.65 25.62 -1.24
CA LEU A 202 5.88 24.69 -0.40
C LEU A 202 6.75 23.62 0.30
N GLY A 203 7.99 23.97 0.65
CA GLY A 203 8.89 23.16 1.48
C GLY A 203 9.58 24.00 2.57
N SER A 204 9.76 23.43 3.77
CA SER A 204 10.18 24.10 5.03
C SER A 204 9.12 25.08 5.60
N GLN A 205 8.87 25.25 6.91
CA GLN A 205 9.45 24.76 8.19
C GLN A 205 8.30 24.53 9.23
N GLU A 206 8.38 23.81 10.36
CA GLU A 206 9.18 22.65 10.83
C GLU A 206 8.56 22.05 12.13
N LEU A 207 8.75 20.73 12.35
CA LEU A 207 9.04 20.00 13.62
C LEU A 207 8.25 20.18 14.97
N LEU A 208 7.86 19.02 15.56
CA LEU A 208 7.74 18.69 17.02
C LEU A 208 6.63 19.44 17.82
N GLU A 209 6.06 19.02 18.97
CA GLU A 209 6.04 17.81 19.83
C GLU A 209 4.67 17.84 20.63
N THR A 210 4.17 16.95 21.52
CA THR A 210 4.70 15.86 22.39
C THR A 210 3.56 14.88 22.82
N SER A 211 3.91 13.76 23.49
CA SER A 211 3.16 13.08 24.58
C SER A 211 1.67 12.66 24.44
N VAL A 212 1.40 11.37 24.13
CA VAL A 212 0.16 10.65 24.54
C VAL A 212 0.42 9.19 25.02
N ALA A 213 1.67 8.71 25.00
CA ALA A 213 1.98 7.28 25.11
C ALA A 213 1.80 6.64 26.51
N GLU A 214 1.78 7.43 27.58
CA GLU A 214 1.99 6.92 28.97
C GLU A 214 0.73 6.60 29.77
N ARG A 215 -0.48 6.77 29.21
CA ARG A 215 -1.75 6.70 29.98
C ARG A 215 -2.75 5.64 29.52
N MET A 216 -2.27 4.59 28.82
CA MET A 216 -3.13 3.54 28.21
C MET A 216 -2.79 2.10 28.65
N THR A 217 -1.95 1.94 29.68
CA THR A 217 -1.42 0.62 30.10
C THR A 217 -2.14 0.02 31.31
N GLU A 218 -2.76 0.84 32.16
CA GLU A 218 -3.30 0.44 33.47
C GLU A 218 -4.71 -0.19 33.43
N ILE A 219 -5.44 -0.05 32.32
CA ILE A 219 -6.86 -0.45 32.19
C ILE A 219 -7.03 -1.90 31.70
N ARG A 220 -5.94 -2.60 31.35
CA ARG A 220 -6.00 -3.82 30.53
C ARG A 220 -6.24 -5.13 31.29
N ASP A 221 -5.79 -5.23 32.54
CA ASP A 221 -5.78 -6.51 33.26
C ASP A 221 -7.13 -6.84 33.90
N THR A 222 -7.77 -5.88 34.60
CA THR A 222 -9.03 -6.12 35.34
C THR A 222 -10.24 -6.43 34.45
N GLY A 223 -10.18 -6.11 33.15
CA GLY A 223 -11.26 -6.39 32.20
C GLY A 223 -11.26 -7.82 31.63
N LEU A 224 -10.13 -8.54 31.72
CA LEU A 224 -10.00 -9.87 31.12
C LEU A 224 -10.73 -10.94 31.94
N ASP A 225 -10.57 -10.93 33.27
CA ASP A 225 -11.17 -11.93 34.17
C ASP A 225 -12.72 -11.86 34.14
N MET A 226 -13.28 -10.65 34.10
CA MET A 226 -14.73 -10.46 33.97
C MET A 226 -15.26 -10.97 32.62
N LYS A 227 -14.53 -10.73 31.52
CA LYS A 227 -14.87 -11.30 30.20
C LYS A 227 -14.75 -12.83 30.21
N ALA A 228 -13.72 -13.40 30.84
CA ALA A 228 -13.50 -14.84 30.90
C ALA A 228 -14.64 -15.56 31.64
N ALA A 229 -15.07 -15.04 32.80
CA ALA A 229 -16.22 -15.56 33.54
C ALA A 229 -17.53 -15.47 32.73
N ALA A 230 -17.76 -14.35 32.04
CA ALA A 230 -18.94 -14.19 31.18
C ALA A 230 -18.95 -15.17 29.98
N ARG A 231 -17.80 -15.39 29.34
CA ARG A 231 -17.69 -16.33 28.21
C ARG A 231 -17.86 -17.79 28.66
N LEU A 232 -17.32 -18.16 29.82
CA LEU A 232 -17.52 -19.48 30.43
C LEU A 232 -19.01 -19.77 30.69
N GLU A 233 -19.76 -18.81 31.25
CA GLU A 233 -21.19 -18.99 31.50
C GLU A 233 -22.01 -19.01 30.20
N GLN A 234 -21.61 -18.26 29.16
CA GLN A 234 -22.23 -18.39 27.84
C GLN A 234 -22.00 -19.79 27.24
N ILE A 235 -20.79 -20.35 27.33
CA ILE A 235 -20.50 -21.72 26.86
C ILE A 235 -21.35 -22.74 27.62
N ARG A 236 -21.48 -22.59 28.96
CA ARG A 236 -22.40 -23.42 29.77
C ARG A 236 -23.87 -23.22 29.38
N ALA A 237 -24.29 -22.03 28.97
CA ALA A 237 -25.66 -21.78 28.51
C ALA A 237 -25.93 -22.37 27.11
N GLU A 238 -24.94 -22.35 26.22
CA GLU A 238 -24.97 -23.06 24.94
C GLU A 238 -25.04 -24.57 25.15
N MET A 239 -24.21 -25.14 26.03
CA MET A 239 -24.23 -26.57 26.38
C MET A 239 -25.53 -27.05 27.04
N ARG A 240 -26.27 -26.15 27.71
CA ARG A 240 -27.56 -26.46 28.36
C ARG A 240 -28.77 -26.26 27.44
N LYS A 241 -28.58 -25.80 26.20
CA LYS A 241 -29.61 -25.97 25.16
C LYS A 241 -29.56 -27.42 24.68
N PRO A 242 -30.68 -28.16 24.66
CA PRO A 242 -30.70 -29.43 23.96
C PRO A 242 -30.41 -29.20 22.48
N GLU A 243 -29.63 -30.09 21.86
CA GLU A 243 -29.62 -30.18 20.40
C GLU A 243 -31.04 -30.43 19.94
N ILE A 244 -31.58 -29.54 19.10
CA ILE A 244 -32.88 -29.76 18.47
C ILE A 244 -32.65 -30.82 17.39
N THR A 245 -32.73 -32.09 17.79
CA THR A 245 -32.79 -33.22 16.87
C THR A 245 -34.03 -33.03 16.00
N ASP A 246 -33.84 -32.71 14.72
CA ASP A 246 -34.93 -32.43 13.79
C ASP A 246 -35.75 -33.71 13.55
N GLY A 247 -36.88 -33.80 14.25
CA GLY A 247 -37.70 -35.00 14.38
C GLY A 247 -38.65 -35.18 13.21
N SER A 248 -38.11 -35.54 12.06
CA SER A 248 -38.87 -36.14 10.94
C SER A 248 -38.46 -37.62 10.82
N GLY A 249 -39.31 -38.63 11.02
CA GLY A 249 -40.78 -38.65 11.08
C GLY A 249 -41.30 -39.47 9.90
N ASP A 250 -42.11 -40.51 10.19
CA ASP A 250 -42.53 -41.60 9.27
C ASP A 250 -42.97 -41.15 7.85
#